data_AF-A0A4Y2CCM9-F1
#
_entry.id   AF-A0A4Y2CCM9-F1
#
_cell.length_a   1.000
_cell.length_b   1.000
_cell.length_c   1.000
_cell.angle_alpha   90.00
_cell.angle_beta   90.00
_cell.angle_gamma   90.00
#
_symmetry.space_group_name_H-M   'P 1'
#
loop_
_entity.id
_entity.type
_entity.pdbx_description
1 polymer ?
#
loop_
_entity_poly.entity_id
_entity_poly.type
_entity_poly.pdbx_seq_one_letter_code
_entity_poly.pdbx_strand_id
1 'polypeptide(L)'
;MSGNCTNGRVTFERTPGLRLPSEELDQFGPLEFLSKTAPTACYRKCLESDYCEGYFIDHVDQKCILVRKDSQSMPLEGPLQHSSAWSYHRKICLDGKRITRT
;
A
#
# COMPACT_ATOMS: atom_id res chain seq x y z
N MET A 1 -5.19 6.07 -11.04
CA MET A 1 -3.91 6.24 -11.77
C MET A 1 -2.84 5.49 -10.99
N SER A 2 -2.42 4.33 -11.50
CA SER A 2 -1.42 3.45 -10.88
C SER A 2 -0.15 3.41 -11.73
N GLY A 3 1.00 3.60 -11.07
CA GLY A 3 2.29 3.06 -11.49
C GLY A 3 2.82 3.57 -12.82
N ASN A 4 3.21 4.84 -12.87
CA ASN A 4 4.47 5.32 -13.43
C ASN A 4 4.53 6.83 -13.17
N CYS A 5 5.27 7.26 -12.13
CA CYS A 5 5.45 8.69 -11.90
C CYS A 5 6.44 9.20 -12.95
N THR A 6 5.95 9.56 -14.13
CA THR A 6 6.79 10.02 -15.25
C THR A 6 7.52 11.33 -14.93
N ASN A 7 6.97 12.16 -14.04
CA ASN A 7 7.55 13.46 -13.66
C ASN A 7 7.39 13.81 -12.16
N GLY A 8 6.98 12.85 -11.33
CA GLY A 8 6.59 13.06 -9.93
C GLY A 8 7.44 12.28 -8.93
N ARG A 9 7.40 12.67 -7.65
CA ARG A 9 8.03 11.89 -6.58
C ARG A 9 7.05 10.84 -6.08
N VAL A 10 7.48 9.59 -6.04
CA VAL A 10 6.74 8.50 -5.39
C VAL A 10 6.75 8.73 -3.88
N THR A 11 5.59 8.62 -3.25
CA THR A 11 5.43 8.56 -1.79
C THR A 11 4.25 7.65 -1.44
N PHE A 12 3.89 7.60 -0.16
CA PHE A 12 2.75 6.82 0.32
C PHE A 12 1.77 7.69 1.10
N GLU A 13 0.48 7.47 0.85
CA GLU A 13 -0.62 7.96 1.69
C GLU A 13 -0.95 6.88 2.72
N ARG A 14 -1.00 7.23 4.00
CA ARG A 14 -1.28 6.30 5.10
C ARG A 14 -2.73 6.44 5.57
N THR A 15 -3.45 5.33 5.57
CA THR A 15 -4.75 5.19 6.21
C THR A 15 -4.64 4.29 7.44
N PRO A 16 -4.71 4.83 8.66
CA PRO A 16 -4.63 4.03 9.88
C PRO A 16 -5.90 3.22 10.12
N GLY A 17 -5.78 2.14 10.87
CA GLY A 17 -6.95 1.43 11.38
C GLY A 17 -7.59 0.47 10.37
N LEU A 18 -6.91 0.11 9.28
CA LEU A 18 -7.45 -0.74 8.21
C LEU A 18 -6.56 -1.95 7.96
N ARG A 19 -7.21 -3.10 7.76
CA ARG A 19 -6.59 -4.37 7.33
C ARG A 19 -7.43 -5.08 6.26
N LEU A 20 -6.83 -6.03 5.57
CA LEU A 20 -7.57 -6.95 4.72
C LEU A 20 -8.41 -7.93 5.55
N PRO A 21 -9.64 -8.27 5.13
CA PRO A 21 -10.41 -9.35 5.72
C PRO A 21 -9.72 -10.70 5.47
N SER A 22 -9.57 -11.52 6.52
CA SER A 22 -8.89 -12.81 6.44
C SER A 22 -9.61 -13.84 5.57
N GLU A 23 -10.93 -13.73 5.44
CA GLU A 23 -11.79 -14.69 4.74
C GLU A 23 -11.83 -14.47 3.22
N GLU A 24 -11.35 -13.33 2.74
CA GLU A 24 -11.43 -12.92 1.33
C GLU A 24 -10.06 -12.66 0.70
N LEU A 25 -8.96 -13.09 1.35
CA LEU A 25 -7.59 -12.87 0.86
C LEU A 25 -7.39 -13.39 -0.56
N ASP A 26 -8.01 -14.52 -0.90
CA ASP A 26 -7.94 -15.15 -2.22
C ASP A 26 -8.62 -14.32 -3.32
N GLN A 27 -9.55 -13.43 -2.97
CA GLN A 27 -10.26 -12.55 -3.90
C GLN A 27 -9.40 -11.35 -4.32
N PHE A 28 -8.40 -10.98 -3.52
CA PHE A 28 -7.52 -9.84 -3.78
C PHE A 28 -6.31 -10.18 -4.68
N GLY A 29 -6.26 -11.39 -5.24
CA GLY A 29 -5.19 -11.81 -6.15
C GLY A 29 -3.86 -12.12 -5.43
N PRO A 30 -2.72 -12.05 -6.13
CA PRO A 30 -1.43 -12.45 -5.57
C PRO A 30 -0.93 -11.44 -4.53
N LEU A 31 -1.19 -11.74 -3.25
CA LEU A 31 -0.64 -11.01 -2.11
C LEU A 31 0.72 -11.59 -1.70
N GLU A 32 1.70 -10.73 -1.44
CA GLU A 32 2.99 -11.15 -0.86
C GLU A 32 2.98 -10.88 0.64
N PHE A 33 3.03 -11.96 1.44
CA PHE A 33 3.06 -11.88 2.90
C PHE A 33 4.50 -11.91 3.42
N LEU A 34 4.85 -10.91 4.20
CA LEU A 34 6.16 -10.75 4.81
C LEU A 34 6.00 -10.75 6.33
N SER A 35 6.51 -11.81 6.97
CA SER A 35 6.47 -11.97 8.43
C SER A 35 7.73 -11.40 9.07
N LYS A 36 7.66 -11.00 10.35
CA LYS A 36 8.81 -10.50 11.14
C LYS A 36 9.60 -9.41 10.41
N THR A 37 8.86 -8.54 9.72
CA THR A 37 9.42 -7.53 8.82
C THR A 37 9.28 -6.17 9.46
N ALA A 38 10.39 -5.47 9.65
CA ALA A 38 10.37 -4.09 10.12
C ALA A 38 9.53 -3.22 9.15
N PRO A 39 8.77 -2.24 9.66
CA PRO A 39 7.97 -1.35 8.80
C PRO A 39 8.72 -0.72 7.63
N THR A 40 9.97 -0.34 7.87
CA THR A 40 10.85 0.26 6.86
C THR A 40 11.21 -0.69 5.72
N ALA A 41 11.26 -2.00 5.96
CA ALA A 41 11.52 -3.00 4.93
C ALA A 41 10.31 -3.19 4.00
N CYS A 42 9.10 -3.15 4.54
CA CYS A 42 7.85 -3.19 3.76
C CYS A 42 7.75 -1.96 2.81
N TYR A 43 8.04 -0.78 3.36
CA TYR A 43 8.14 0.47 2.60
C TYR A 43 9.14 0.35 1.44
N ARG A 44 10.38 -0.09 1.71
CA ARG A 44 11.43 -0.18 0.67
C ARG A 44 11.06 -1.14 -0.44
N LYS A 45 10.60 -2.35 -0.09
CA LYS A 45 10.16 -3.35 -1.07
C LYS A 45 9.06 -2.80 -1.98
N CYS A 46 8.07 -2.12 -1.43
CA CYS A 46 7.00 -1.55 -2.24
C CYS A 46 7.49 -0.36 -3.07
N LEU A 47 8.38 0.48 -2.53
CA LEU A 47 8.96 1.62 -3.23
C LEU A 47 9.73 1.18 -4.48
N GLU A 48 10.58 0.17 -4.32
CA GLU A 48 11.49 -0.38 -5.35
C GLU A 48 10.76 -1.23 -6.41
N SER A 49 9.54 -1.68 -6.14
CA SER A 49 8.75 -2.48 -7.07
C SER A 49 7.74 -1.64 -7.84
N ASP A 50 7.85 -1.63 -9.17
CA ASP A 50 6.86 -1.02 -10.07
C ASP A 50 5.52 -1.77 -10.08
N TYR A 51 5.54 -3.03 -9.62
CA TYR A 51 4.35 -3.86 -9.49
C TYR A 51 3.65 -3.68 -8.15
N CYS A 52 4.21 -2.94 -7.20
CA CYS A 52 3.55 -2.69 -5.92
C CYS A 52 2.71 -1.40 -5.97
N GLU A 53 1.43 -1.50 -5.62
CA GLU A 53 0.51 -0.36 -5.54
C GLU A 53 0.32 0.16 -4.11
N GLY A 54 0.70 -0.64 -3.13
CA GLY A 54 0.58 -0.28 -1.72
C GLY A 54 0.87 -1.48 -0.83
N TYR A 55 0.78 -1.28 0.48
CA TYR A 55 0.99 -2.34 1.43
C TYR A 55 0.18 -2.14 2.71
N PHE A 56 -0.16 -3.24 3.36
CA PHE A 56 -0.67 -3.26 4.72
C PHE A 56 0.46 -3.58 5.68
N ILE A 57 0.39 -3.01 6.89
CA ILE A 57 1.31 -3.32 7.96
C ILE A 57 0.59 -3.52 9.28
N ASP A 58 0.97 -4.59 9.98
CA ASP A 58 0.66 -4.85 11.39
C ASP A 58 1.78 -4.32 12.26
N HIS A 59 1.48 -3.29 13.06
CA HIS A 59 2.45 -2.64 13.95
C HIS A 59 2.74 -3.46 15.22
N VAL A 60 1.89 -4.44 15.55
CA VAL A 60 2.04 -5.29 16.73
C VAL A 60 2.81 -6.56 16.37
N ASP A 61 2.36 -7.27 15.33
CA ASP A 61 2.95 -8.55 14.93
C ASP A 61 4.09 -8.42 13.91
N GLN A 62 4.41 -7.19 13.47
CA GLN A 62 5.43 -6.92 12.45
C GLN A 62 5.20 -7.72 11.16
N LYS A 63 3.95 -7.73 10.70
CA LYS A 63 3.53 -8.37 9.45
C LYS A 63 3.34 -7.30 8.38
N CYS A 64 3.66 -7.65 7.15
CA CYS A 64 3.49 -6.80 5.98
C CYS A 64 2.81 -7.59 4.87
N ILE A 65 1.93 -6.94 4.13
CA ILE A 65 1.25 -7.52 2.97
C ILE A 65 1.42 -6.55 1.81
N LEU A 66 2.13 -6.95 0.75
CA LEU A 66 2.27 -6.13 -0.45
C LEU A 66 1.07 -6.37 -1.38
N VAL A 67 0.49 -5.27 -1.86
CA VAL A 67 -0.59 -5.25 -2.84
C VAL A 67 0.02 -5.03 -4.22
N ARG A 68 -0.21 -5.97 -5.13
CA ARG A 68 0.36 -5.95 -6.48
C ARG A 68 -0.59 -5.34 -7.52
N LYS A 69 -0.07 -4.74 -8.58
CA LYS A 69 -0.79 -4.07 -9.68
C LYS A 69 -1.68 -5.00 -10.50
N ASP A 70 -1.38 -6.29 -10.49
CA ASP A 70 -2.17 -7.37 -11.09
C ASP A 70 -3.24 -7.95 -10.15
N SER A 71 -3.33 -7.47 -8.91
CA SER A 71 -4.53 -7.73 -8.09
C SER A 71 -5.75 -7.19 -8.82
N GLN A 72 -6.82 -7.99 -8.91
CA GLN A 72 -8.10 -7.51 -9.43
C GLN A 72 -8.44 -6.26 -8.65
N SER A 73 -8.44 -5.12 -9.35
CA SER A 73 -8.54 -3.75 -8.83
C SER A 73 -9.02 -3.76 -7.39
N MET A 74 -8.09 -3.88 -6.43
CA MET A 74 -8.44 -4.00 -5.02
C MET A 74 -9.25 -2.74 -4.75
N PRO A 75 -10.59 -2.84 -4.60
CA PRO A 75 -11.33 -1.65 -4.32
C PRO A 75 -10.82 -1.32 -2.93
N LEU A 76 -10.15 -0.19 -2.78
CA LEU A 76 -10.02 0.42 -1.47
C LEU A 76 -11.41 0.72 -0.87
N GLU A 77 -12.46 0.52 -1.67
CA GLU A 77 -13.88 0.48 -1.35
C GLU A 77 -14.44 -0.94 -1.09
N GLY A 78 -13.62 -1.99 -1.16
CA GLY A 78 -13.97 -3.35 -0.72
C GLY A 78 -14.06 -3.43 0.81
N PRO A 79 -14.48 -4.56 1.40
CA PRO A 79 -14.72 -4.67 2.84
C PRO A 79 -13.41 -4.74 3.63
N LEU A 80 -12.64 -3.65 3.66
CA LEU A 80 -11.55 -3.46 4.59
C LEU A 80 -12.11 -3.54 6.01
N GLN A 81 -11.38 -4.23 6.88
CA GLN A 81 -11.77 -4.36 8.28
C GLN A 81 -11.04 -3.34 9.13
N HIS A 82 -11.74 -2.82 10.14
CA HIS A 82 -11.13 -1.97 11.13
C HIS A 82 -10.21 -2.77 12.05
N SER A 83 -8.98 -2.29 12.24
CA SER A 83 -8.04 -2.84 13.20
C SER A 83 -7.02 -1.79 13.62
N SER A 84 -7.00 -1.45 14.91
CA SER A 84 -6.10 -0.44 15.49
C SER A 84 -4.61 -0.82 15.36
N ALA A 85 -4.30 -2.12 15.25
CA ALA A 85 -2.95 -2.62 15.06
C ALA A 85 -2.44 -2.43 13.61
N TRP A 86 -3.31 -2.12 12.66
CA TRP A 86 -2.98 -2.11 11.24
C TRP A 86 -3.02 -0.71 10.61
N SER A 87 -2.30 -0.56 9.49
CA SER A 87 -2.49 0.57 8.59
C SER A 87 -2.24 0.16 7.15
N TYR A 88 -2.96 0.81 6.24
CA TYR A 88 -2.76 0.71 4.81
C TYR A 88 -1.92 1.89 4.30
N HIS A 89 -1.00 1.62 3.37
CA HIS A 89 -0.11 2.61 2.76
C HIS A 89 -0.24 2.50 1.25
N ARG A 90 -0.94 3.45 0.62
CA ARG A 90 -1.15 3.49 -0.82
C ARG A 90 0.01 4.21 -1.50
N LYS A 91 0.61 3.60 -2.51
CA LYS A 91 1.64 4.25 -3.34
C LYS A 91 0.96 5.35 -4.17
N ILE A 92 1.47 6.57 -4.08
CA ILE A 92 0.96 7.74 -4.81
C ILE A 92 2.10 8.48 -5.52
N CYS A 93 1.75 9.16 -6.60
CA CYS A 93 2.64 10.12 -7.27
C CYS A 93 2.30 11.53 -6.80
N LEU A 94 3.26 12.24 -6.20
CA LEU A 94 3.13 13.68 -6.00
C LEU A 94 3.56 14.38 -7.28
N ASP A 95 2.60 14.99 -7.97
CA ASP A 95 2.89 15.92 -9.04
C ASP A 95 3.34 17.25 -8.43
N GLY A 96 4.56 17.66 -8.77
CA GLY A 96 5.07 18.98 -8.38
C GLY A 96 4.32 20.06 -9.14
N LYS A 97 3.16 20.51 -8.65
CA LYS A 97 2.59 21.80 -9.07
C LYS A 97 3.61 22.87 -8.71
N ARG A 98 4.30 23.44 -9.72
CA ARG A 98 5.05 24.69 -9.54
C ARG A 98 4.08 25.72 -8.97
N ILE A 99 4.30 26.11 -7.72
CA ILE A 99 3.57 27.24 -7.14
C ILE A 99 4.14 28.48 -7.82
N THR A 100 3.46 28.99 -8.84
CA THR A 100 3.72 30.35 -9.33
C THR A 100 3.23 31.32 -8.27
N ARG A 101 4.15 31.83 -7.44
CA ARG A 101 3.92 33.04 -6.64
C ARG A 101 3.52 34.15 -7.62
N THR A 102 2.26 34.56 -7.56
CA THR A 102 1.76 35.77 -8.22
C THR A 102 1.76 36.90 -7.20
#